data_AF-A0A7X7AMA8-F1
#
_entry.id   AF-A0A7X7AMA8-F1
#
_cell.length_a   1.000
_cell.length_b   1.000
_cell.length_c   1.000
_cell.angle_alpha   90.00
_cell.angle_beta   90.00
_cell.angle_gamma   90.00
#
_symmetry.space_group_name_H-M   'P 1'
#
loop_
_entity.id
_entity.type
_entity.pdbx_description
1 polymer ?
#
loop_
_entity_poly.entity_id
_entity_poly.type
_entity_poly.pdbx_seq_one_letter_code
_entity_poly.pdbx_strand_id
1 'polypeptide(L)'
;MRTHTLLFVVATLCLLTLSRLLLSLWQWRRVQAADGLWPIIKGGLRIDAALIAMLAGIPALLAPWLGQYAAADAIAMAWFLTAWFLLALLEASTPQFITEYDTRPNRLYVEYLKHPKEVSGMLWKGYKPTLLAAVSVIALLLWAGFQLLGEVRVETTLLWWQKALSTLLIAALVFLTIRGTLSHRPLNPSSVAYCGDGMLNTLPLNSLYSVFHAIYSMKNERSASDVYGKLPQEKVNETINRCAGITPISRDIPSLHLHTPDRQRARPLNLVIIVEESLGAQYTNRRDSRSLTPCIDALMRESWNFTRAYATGTRSVRGLEALVAGFPPTISDAALRLSGAQQNFFTLAQALRQQGYRSHFIYGGEAHFDNMKSFFLGNGFDALHDIHTFKNPAFVGTWGASDEDMFSKLDALLSRADGQPTFTLAFSVSNHSPWEYPAGRIEAQGDPATAENTVRYADWALGNFFEKAKNSPYWENTIFLVAADHDSKVHGADLVPLRHFHIPAFILGADIQPRQDDRIISQIDLPTTLLSLIGIQTPHPMIGHDLTRSSGNRAMMQYGENYGYLKGDTLIVLEPHRPPSQYVYSVPGTYTPAPLDSALHEEALSHALWPAYAYKNREYTLPHLYSP
;
A
#
# COMPACT_ATOMS: atom_id res chain seq x y z
N MET A 1 13.12 5.66 39.76
CA MET A 1 12.56 5.77 38.39
C MET A 1 13.54 5.27 37.32
N ARG A 2 14.83 5.66 37.35
CA ARG A 2 15.88 5.13 36.48
C ARG A 2 16.03 3.60 36.60
N THR A 3 16.01 3.07 37.82
CA THR A 3 16.10 1.61 38.04
C THR A 3 14.91 0.88 37.42
N HIS A 4 13.68 1.35 37.67
CA HIS A 4 12.47 0.82 37.03
C HIS A 4 12.55 0.88 35.50
N THR A 5 13.02 2.00 34.96
CA THR A 5 13.21 2.17 33.51
C THR A 5 14.17 1.12 32.95
N LEU A 6 15.34 0.93 33.57
CA LEU A 6 16.34 -0.03 33.12
C LEU A 6 15.81 -1.47 33.22
N LEU A 7 15.21 -1.83 34.34
CA LEU A 7 14.62 -3.16 34.55
C LEU A 7 13.53 -3.44 33.52
N PHE A 8 12.64 -2.48 33.28
CA PHE A 8 11.58 -2.59 32.27
C PHE A 8 12.16 -2.77 30.86
N VAL A 9 13.17 -1.96 30.48
CA VAL A 9 13.83 -2.06 29.17
C VAL A 9 14.41 -3.45 28.95
N VAL A 10 15.21 -3.96 29.90
CA VAL A 10 15.87 -5.26 29.78
C VAL A 10 14.86 -6.40 29.78
N ALA A 11 13.93 -6.41 30.75
CA ALA A 11 12.92 -7.45 30.87
C ALA A 11 12.02 -7.52 29.63
N THR A 12 11.61 -6.36 29.10
CA THR A 12 10.75 -6.31 27.90
C THR A 12 11.49 -6.79 26.67
N LEU A 13 12.77 -6.41 26.49
CA LEU A 13 13.57 -6.90 25.38
C LEU A 13 13.75 -8.42 25.43
N CYS A 14 14.00 -8.98 26.62
CA CYS A 14 14.09 -10.43 26.82
C CYS A 14 12.76 -11.13 26.50
N LEU A 15 11.63 -10.62 27.00
CA LEU A 15 10.30 -11.17 26.74
C LEU A 15 9.99 -11.19 25.24
N LEU A 16 10.15 -10.05 24.56
CA LEU A 16 9.83 -9.93 23.14
C LEU A 16 10.76 -10.75 22.25
N THR A 17 12.05 -10.81 22.59
CA THR A 17 13.02 -11.66 21.87
C THR A 17 12.69 -13.13 22.05
N LEU A 18 12.37 -13.57 23.27
CA LEU A 18 11.99 -14.96 23.54
C LEU A 18 10.68 -15.33 22.81
N SER A 19 9.65 -14.48 22.90
CA SER A 19 8.39 -14.66 22.15
C SER A 19 8.68 -14.84 20.66
N ARG A 20 9.46 -13.94 20.07
CA ARG A 20 9.83 -13.99 18.65
C ARG A 20 10.58 -15.27 18.28
N LEU A 21 11.54 -15.71 19.10
CA LEU A 21 12.30 -16.93 18.84
C LEU A 21 11.38 -18.17 18.90
N LEU A 22 10.50 -18.26 19.89
CA LEU A 22 9.54 -19.36 20.02
C LEU A 22 8.57 -19.40 18.84
N LEU A 23 8.03 -18.25 18.42
CA LEU A 23 7.17 -18.15 17.25
C LEU A 23 7.89 -18.50 15.95
N SER A 24 9.15 -18.06 15.80
CA SER A 24 9.97 -18.40 14.63
C SER A 24 10.33 -19.89 14.59
N LEU A 25 10.56 -20.51 15.75
CA LEU A 25 10.78 -21.95 15.87
C LEU A 25 9.51 -22.75 15.55
N TRP A 26 8.34 -22.27 16.00
CA TRP A 26 7.07 -22.87 15.62
C TRP A 26 6.84 -22.80 14.10
N GLN A 27 7.19 -21.67 13.49
CA GLN A 27 7.06 -21.42 12.05
C GLN A 27 8.31 -21.79 11.24
N TRP A 28 9.17 -22.66 11.78
CA TRP A 28 10.53 -22.88 11.26
C TRP A 28 10.60 -23.26 9.79
N ARG A 29 9.65 -24.07 9.30
CA ARG A 29 9.57 -24.45 7.88
C ARG A 29 9.39 -23.24 6.96
N ARG A 30 8.52 -22.29 7.34
CA ARG A 30 8.30 -21.05 6.59
C ARG A 30 9.52 -20.14 6.70
N VAL A 31 10.10 -20.01 7.89
CA VAL A 31 11.32 -19.22 8.13
C VAL A 31 12.49 -19.72 7.27
N GLN A 32 12.70 -21.05 7.18
CA GLN A 32 13.74 -21.62 6.32
C GLN A 32 13.52 -21.34 4.83
N ALA A 33 12.27 -21.26 4.38
CA ALA A 33 11.94 -20.96 2.99
C ALA A 33 12.12 -19.47 2.64
N ALA A 34 12.18 -18.58 3.64
CA ALA A 34 12.23 -17.12 3.46
C ALA A 34 13.47 -16.53 4.15
N ASP A 35 14.67 -16.83 3.63
CA ASP A 35 15.95 -16.25 4.03
C ASP A 35 16.38 -16.44 5.51
N GLY A 36 15.67 -17.29 6.26
CA GLY A 36 16.04 -17.70 7.61
C GLY A 36 15.70 -16.68 8.71
N LEU A 37 16.32 -16.87 9.87
CA LEU A 37 15.94 -16.16 11.11
C LEU A 37 16.46 -14.72 11.19
N TRP A 38 17.54 -14.39 10.45
CA TRP A 38 18.24 -13.12 10.62
C TRP A 38 17.38 -11.88 10.30
N PRO A 39 16.60 -11.83 9.19
CA PRO A 39 15.69 -10.71 8.92
C PRO A 39 14.69 -10.48 10.07
N ILE A 40 14.15 -11.56 10.63
CA ILE A 40 13.18 -11.53 11.74
C ILE A 40 13.79 -10.92 12.99
N ILE A 41 14.98 -11.38 13.40
CA ILE A 41 15.64 -10.90 14.63
C ILE A 41 16.13 -9.46 14.46
N LYS A 42 16.78 -9.14 13.34
CA LYS A 42 17.29 -7.78 13.09
C LYS A 42 16.15 -6.75 13.02
N GLY A 43 15.08 -7.07 12.28
CA GLY A 43 13.90 -6.22 12.22
C GLY A 43 13.21 -6.10 13.57
N GLY A 44 13.12 -7.21 14.30
CA GLY A 44 12.45 -7.27 15.57
C GLY A 44 13.12 -6.50 16.70
N LEU A 45 14.44 -6.58 16.82
CA LEU A 45 15.17 -5.77 17.80
C LEU A 45 14.96 -4.26 17.58
N ARG A 46 14.83 -3.83 16.32
CA ARG A 46 14.56 -2.41 15.99
C ARG A 46 13.15 -1.99 16.41
N ILE A 47 12.15 -2.82 16.12
CA ILE A 47 10.75 -2.56 16.49
C ILE A 47 10.58 -2.59 18.01
N ASP A 48 11.19 -3.57 18.69
CA ASP A 48 11.15 -3.67 20.14
C ASP A 48 11.81 -2.48 20.81
N ALA A 49 12.99 -2.07 20.34
CA ALA A 49 13.67 -0.89 20.87
C ALA A 49 12.81 0.37 20.69
N ALA A 50 12.18 0.55 19.52
CA ALA A 50 11.30 1.69 19.26
C ALA A 50 10.08 1.68 20.19
N LEU A 51 9.39 0.55 20.36
CA LEU A 51 8.25 0.43 21.28
C LEU A 51 8.67 0.69 22.74
N ILE A 52 9.76 0.07 23.18
CA ILE A 52 10.30 0.25 24.54
C ILE A 52 10.63 1.73 24.76
N ALA A 53 11.25 2.41 23.79
CA ALA A 53 11.53 3.84 23.88
C ALA A 53 10.26 4.70 23.92
N MET A 54 9.19 4.33 23.20
CA MET A 54 7.89 5.01 23.30
C MET A 54 7.26 4.84 24.69
N LEU A 55 7.36 3.66 25.30
CA LEU A 55 6.77 3.36 26.61
C LEU A 55 7.62 3.91 27.76
N ALA A 56 8.95 3.84 27.66
CA ALA A 56 9.88 4.18 28.73
C ALA A 56 10.46 5.60 28.61
N GLY A 57 10.30 6.26 27.46
CA GLY A 57 10.93 7.55 27.16
C GLY A 57 10.51 8.66 28.11
N ILE A 58 9.21 8.83 28.37
CA ILE A 58 8.72 9.86 29.31
C ILE A 58 9.22 9.59 30.74
N PRO A 59 9.03 8.38 31.33
CA PRO A 59 9.62 8.07 32.62
C PRO A 59 11.14 8.30 32.67
N ALA A 60 11.88 7.92 31.62
CA ALA A 60 13.33 8.09 31.53
C ALA A 60 13.73 9.57 31.54
N LEU A 61 13.04 10.42 30.78
CA LEU A 61 13.28 11.87 30.72
C LEU A 61 12.99 12.57 32.05
N LEU A 62 11.97 12.11 32.77
CA LEU A 62 11.59 12.67 34.06
C LEU A 62 12.44 12.15 35.22
N ALA A 63 13.09 10.99 35.06
CA ALA A 63 13.81 10.32 36.14
C ALA A 63 14.94 11.16 36.78
N PRO A 64 15.77 11.92 36.04
CA PRO A 64 16.79 12.80 36.65
C PRO A 64 16.21 13.89 37.57
N TRP A 65 14.96 14.30 37.33
CA TRP A 65 14.30 15.40 38.02
C TRP A 65 13.42 14.94 39.16
N LEU A 66 12.66 13.85 38.94
CA LEU A 66 11.60 13.40 39.84
C LEU A 66 11.94 12.10 40.57
N GLY A 67 13.00 11.37 40.18
CA GLY A 67 13.33 10.04 40.71
C GLY A 67 13.66 9.98 42.22
N GLN A 68 13.88 11.13 42.85
CA GLN A 68 14.08 11.29 44.29
C GLN A 68 12.77 11.26 45.10
N TYR A 69 11.61 11.40 44.44
CA TYR A 69 10.30 11.40 45.10
C TYR A 69 9.67 10.02 45.00
N ALA A 70 9.36 9.40 46.14
CA ALA A 70 8.72 8.09 46.20
C ALA A 70 7.40 8.05 45.42
N ALA A 71 6.62 9.15 45.43
CA ALA A 71 5.38 9.25 44.66
C ALA A 71 5.62 9.19 43.15
N ALA A 72 6.65 9.85 42.63
CA ALA A 72 6.98 9.82 41.21
C ALA A 72 7.47 8.42 40.78
N ASP A 73 8.23 7.75 41.65
CA ASP A 73 8.65 6.38 41.40
C ASP A 73 7.48 5.38 41.45
N ALA A 74 6.55 5.53 42.40
CA ALA A 74 5.34 4.71 42.45
C ALA A 74 4.45 4.89 41.20
N ILE A 75 4.35 6.12 40.68
CA ILE A 75 3.65 6.40 39.41
C ILE A 75 4.37 5.70 38.24
N ALA A 76 5.70 5.80 38.17
CA ALA A 76 6.48 5.11 37.13
C ALA A 76 6.35 3.58 37.23
N MET A 77 6.38 3.02 38.44
CA MET A 77 6.13 1.60 38.70
C MET A 77 4.75 1.18 38.17
N ALA A 78 3.69 1.90 38.55
CA ALA A 78 2.33 1.60 38.10
C ALA A 78 2.20 1.68 36.56
N TRP A 79 2.84 2.67 35.95
CA TRP A 79 2.93 2.80 34.49
C TRP A 79 3.62 1.58 33.86
N PHE A 80 4.80 1.18 34.35
CA PHE A 80 5.54 0.04 33.80
C PHE A 80 4.83 -1.30 34.03
N LEU A 81 4.17 -1.51 35.18
CA LEU A 81 3.33 -2.68 35.41
C LEU A 81 2.13 -2.73 34.45
N THR A 82 1.53 -1.58 34.15
CA THR A 82 0.45 -1.47 33.16
C THR A 82 0.95 -1.79 31.75
N ALA A 83 2.08 -1.21 31.34
CA ALA A 83 2.70 -1.49 30.05
C ALA A 83 3.10 -2.97 29.92
N TRP A 84 3.66 -3.55 30.99
CA TRP A 84 4.01 -4.96 31.07
C TRP A 84 2.78 -5.88 30.94
N PHE A 85 1.68 -5.53 31.61
CA PHE A 85 0.41 -6.25 31.47
C PHE A 85 -0.07 -6.25 30.02
N LEU A 86 -0.08 -5.10 29.35
CA LEU A 86 -0.51 -5.00 27.95
C LEU A 86 0.37 -5.83 27.01
N LEU A 87 1.69 -5.82 27.22
CA LEU A 87 2.64 -6.67 26.50
C LEU A 87 2.34 -8.15 26.72
N ALA A 88 2.19 -8.59 27.97
CA ALA A 88 1.90 -9.97 28.33
C ALA A 88 0.56 -10.44 27.75
N LEU A 89 -0.49 -9.61 27.87
CA LEU A 89 -1.82 -9.90 27.33
C LEU A 89 -1.79 -10.13 25.82
N LEU A 90 -1.16 -9.21 25.07
CA LEU A 90 -1.14 -9.30 23.62
C LEU A 90 -0.21 -10.41 23.13
N GLU A 91 0.97 -10.58 23.71
CA GLU A 91 1.87 -11.67 23.34
C GLU A 91 1.30 -13.06 23.68
N ALA A 92 0.55 -13.20 24.78
CA ALA A 92 -0.15 -14.44 25.10
C ALA A 92 -1.29 -14.77 24.12
N SER A 93 -1.89 -13.75 23.49
CA SER A 93 -2.92 -13.94 22.45
C SER A 93 -2.35 -14.30 21.07
N THR A 94 -1.05 -14.05 20.85
CA THR A 94 -0.40 -14.20 19.54
C THR A 94 -0.49 -15.59 18.93
N PRO A 95 -0.24 -16.70 19.66
CA PRO A 95 -0.28 -18.03 19.07
C PRO A 95 -1.65 -18.34 18.46
N GLN A 96 -2.74 -18.01 19.17
CA GLN A 96 -4.09 -18.22 18.69
C GLN A 96 -4.41 -17.34 17.48
N PHE A 97 -3.92 -16.10 17.49
CA PHE A 97 -4.06 -15.17 16.36
C PHE A 97 -3.35 -15.68 15.09
N ILE A 98 -2.17 -16.26 15.22
CA ILE A 98 -1.45 -16.87 14.10
C ILE A 98 -2.18 -18.12 13.62
N THR A 99 -2.71 -18.95 14.51
CA THR A 99 -3.48 -20.15 14.11
C THR A 99 -4.75 -19.79 13.34
N GLU A 100 -5.47 -18.76 13.77
CA GLU A 100 -6.79 -18.41 13.21
C GLU A 100 -6.68 -17.48 11.99
N TYR A 101 -5.75 -16.52 12.01
CA TYR A 101 -5.69 -15.42 11.05
C TYR A 101 -4.35 -15.30 10.32
N ASP A 102 -3.43 -16.24 10.55
CA ASP A 102 -2.07 -16.24 9.98
C ASP A 102 -1.29 -14.93 10.21
N THR A 103 -1.53 -14.27 11.35
CA THR A 103 -0.98 -12.94 11.64
C THR A 103 -0.91 -12.69 13.15
N ARG A 104 -0.01 -11.80 13.57
CA ARG A 104 -0.01 -11.29 14.96
C ARG A 104 -1.25 -10.42 15.23
N PRO A 105 -1.64 -10.22 16.51
CA PRO A 105 -2.69 -9.27 16.87
C PRO A 105 -2.51 -7.92 16.17
N ASN A 106 -3.58 -7.48 15.52
CA ASN A 106 -3.62 -6.28 14.70
C ASN A 106 -5.00 -5.61 14.86
N ARG A 107 -5.49 -4.92 13.83
CA ARG A 107 -6.83 -4.33 13.81
C ARG A 107 -7.96 -5.28 14.26
N LEU A 108 -7.89 -6.56 13.86
CA LEU A 108 -8.89 -7.56 14.25
C LEU A 108 -9.09 -7.63 15.77
N TYR A 109 -8.01 -7.48 16.53
CA TYR A 109 -8.06 -7.47 17.99
C TYR A 109 -8.99 -6.35 18.50
N VAL A 110 -8.90 -5.17 17.90
CA VAL A 110 -9.72 -4.00 18.26
C VAL A 110 -11.17 -4.17 17.81
N GLU A 111 -11.40 -4.76 16.64
CA GLU A 111 -12.75 -4.99 16.12
C GLU A 111 -13.50 -6.02 16.96
N TYR A 112 -12.86 -7.11 17.35
CA TYR A 112 -13.45 -8.11 18.24
C TYR A 112 -13.80 -7.56 19.62
N LEU A 113 -13.02 -6.61 20.15
CA LEU A 113 -13.34 -5.95 21.43
C LEU A 113 -14.66 -5.16 21.38
N LYS A 114 -15.18 -4.81 20.21
CA LYS A 114 -16.50 -4.17 20.06
C LYS A 114 -17.66 -5.14 20.25
N HIS A 115 -17.40 -6.45 20.19
CA HIS A 115 -18.39 -7.53 20.30
C HIS A 115 -18.05 -8.48 21.47
N PRO A 116 -18.00 -7.99 22.72
CA PRO A 116 -17.45 -8.75 23.84
C PRO A 116 -18.31 -9.97 24.23
N LYS A 117 -19.63 -9.92 24.01
CA LYS A 117 -20.53 -11.04 24.33
C LYS A 117 -20.33 -12.21 23.37
N GLU A 118 -20.21 -11.90 22.09
CA GLU A 118 -19.99 -12.86 21.01
C GLU A 118 -18.61 -13.49 21.16
N VAL A 119 -17.58 -12.67 21.37
CA VAL A 119 -16.19 -13.13 21.53
C VAL A 119 -16.01 -13.94 22.81
N SER A 120 -16.53 -13.49 23.95
CA SER A 120 -16.45 -14.29 25.19
C SER A 120 -17.20 -15.61 25.08
N GLY A 121 -18.37 -15.61 24.42
CA GLY A 121 -19.12 -16.83 24.13
C GLY A 121 -18.34 -17.80 23.23
N MET A 122 -17.70 -17.29 22.17
CA MET A 122 -16.85 -18.07 21.27
C MET A 122 -15.63 -18.65 22.00
N LEU A 123 -14.88 -17.83 22.74
CA LEU A 123 -13.70 -18.27 23.49
C LEU A 123 -14.06 -19.30 24.56
N TRP A 124 -15.15 -19.09 25.29
CA TRP A 124 -15.59 -20.02 26.33
C TRP A 124 -16.13 -21.33 25.77
N LYS A 125 -16.75 -21.35 24.59
CA LYS A 125 -17.28 -22.59 24.01
C LYS A 125 -16.23 -23.35 23.21
N GLY A 126 -15.45 -22.66 22.38
CA GLY A 126 -14.53 -23.26 21.41
C GLY A 126 -13.07 -23.36 21.87
N TYR A 127 -12.62 -22.51 22.79
CA TYR A 127 -11.19 -22.33 23.06
C TYR A 127 -10.82 -22.43 24.55
N LYS A 128 -11.59 -23.16 25.38
CA LYS A 128 -11.33 -23.28 26.83
C LYS A 128 -9.90 -23.67 27.19
N PRO A 129 -9.28 -24.71 26.57
CA PRO A 129 -7.91 -25.08 26.92
C PRO A 129 -6.91 -23.97 26.59
N THR A 130 -7.06 -23.34 25.42
CA THR A 130 -6.25 -22.20 25.00
C THR A 130 -6.42 -21.02 25.96
N LEU A 131 -7.64 -20.73 26.38
CA LEU A 131 -7.94 -19.67 27.34
C LEU A 131 -7.28 -19.93 28.69
N LEU A 132 -7.37 -21.16 29.22
CA LEU A 132 -6.70 -21.54 30.47
C LEU A 132 -5.18 -21.42 30.36
N ALA A 133 -4.60 -21.84 29.24
CA ALA A 133 -3.16 -21.70 28.99
C ALA A 133 -2.75 -20.22 28.92
N ALA A 134 -3.50 -19.41 28.17
CA ALA A 134 -3.25 -17.98 28.03
C ALA A 134 -3.35 -17.25 29.38
N VAL A 135 -4.40 -17.51 30.17
CA VAL A 135 -4.56 -16.97 31.52
C VAL A 135 -3.41 -17.38 32.44
N SER A 136 -2.97 -18.63 32.37
CA SER A 136 -1.83 -19.11 33.18
C SER A 136 -0.52 -18.41 32.80
N VAL A 137 -0.27 -18.24 31.50
CA VAL A 137 0.90 -17.50 30.99
C VAL A 137 0.83 -16.03 31.41
N ILE A 138 -0.32 -15.38 31.28
CA ILE A 138 -0.52 -13.99 31.72
C ILE A 138 -0.27 -13.87 33.22
N ALA A 139 -0.83 -14.76 34.04
CA ALA A 139 -0.64 -14.75 35.48
C ALA A 139 0.85 -14.91 35.87
N LEU A 140 1.56 -15.84 35.22
CA LEU A 140 2.99 -16.04 35.41
C LEU A 140 3.81 -14.80 35.03
N LEU A 141 3.52 -14.21 33.86
CA LEU A 141 4.21 -13.00 33.40
C LEU A 141 3.90 -11.81 34.30
N LEU A 142 2.66 -11.66 34.78
CA LEU A 142 2.28 -10.61 35.73
C LEU A 142 2.99 -10.77 37.07
N TRP A 143 3.06 -12.00 37.59
CA TRP A 143 3.83 -12.30 38.80
C TRP A 143 5.30 -11.95 38.60
N ALA A 144 5.92 -12.37 37.50
CA ALA A 144 7.31 -12.04 37.19
C ALA A 144 7.53 -10.51 37.06
N GLY A 145 6.62 -9.80 36.39
CA GLY A 145 6.64 -8.35 36.28
C GLY A 145 6.55 -7.66 37.64
N PHE A 146 5.68 -8.15 38.53
CA PHE A 146 5.56 -7.63 39.90
C PHE A 146 6.83 -7.92 40.73
N GLN A 147 7.44 -9.10 40.61
CA GLN A 147 8.71 -9.38 41.30
C GLN A 147 9.85 -8.47 40.81
N LEU A 148 9.86 -8.13 39.52
CA LEU A 148 10.90 -7.28 38.94
C LEU A 148 10.68 -5.79 39.22
N LEU A 149 9.43 -5.32 39.19
CA LEU A 149 9.09 -3.89 39.15
C LEU A 149 8.27 -3.43 40.37
N GLY A 150 7.77 -4.32 41.22
CA GLY A 150 6.77 -4.02 42.26
C GLY A 150 7.31 -3.39 43.55
N GLU A 151 8.55 -2.92 43.56
CA GLU A 151 9.17 -2.29 44.73
C GLU A 151 9.50 -0.83 44.44
N VAL A 152 9.02 0.10 45.28
CA VAL A 152 9.39 1.52 45.18
C VAL A 152 10.88 1.69 45.51
N ARG A 153 11.62 2.31 44.60
CA ARG A 153 13.07 2.53 44.66
C ARG A 153 13.35 4.02 44.57
N VAL A 154 13.49 4.66 45.73
CA VAL A 154 13.89 6.07 45.83
C VAL A 154 15.36 6.20 45.44
N GLU A 155 15.66 7.11 44.52
CA GLU A 155 17.01 7.28 43.99
C GLU A 155 17.72 8.50 44.58
N THR A 156 19.05 8.46 44.58
CA THR A 156 19.88 9.60 44.97
C THR A 156 19.76 10.72 43.95
N THR A 157 19.69 11.97 44.46
CA THR A 157 19.65 13.15 43.59
C THR A 157 20.95 13.31 42.82
N LEU A 158 20.83 13.63 41.54
CA LEU A 158 21.94 14.09 40.72
C LEU A 158 22.24 15.58 40.98
N LEU A 159 23.44 16.03 40.61
CA LEU A 159 23.76 17.45 40.52
C LEU A 159 22.98 18.10 39.36
N TRP A 160 22.73 19.41 39.43
CA TRP A 160 21.89 20.10 38.42
C TRP A 160 22.41 19.94 36.98
N TRP A 161 23.73 20.01 36.78
CA TRP A 161 24.34 19.85 35.46
C TRP A 161 24.28 18.40 34.97
N GLN A 162 24.33 17.42 35.88
CA GLN A 162 24.11 16.01 35.57
C GLN A 162 22.66 15.78 35.17
N LYS A 163 21.68 16.40 35.85
CA LYS A 163 20.26 16.34 35.46
C LYS A 163 20.07 16.83 34.03
N ALA A 164 20.61 18.00 33.70
CA ALA A 164 20.52 18.58 32.37
C ALA A 164 21.20 17.70 31.30
N LEU A 165 22.45 17.29 31.54
CA LEU A 165 23.21 16.45 30.61
C LEU A 165 22.55 15.09 30.39
N SER A 166 22.14 14.39 31.45
CA SER A 166 21.44 13.11 31.35
C SER A 166 20.12 13.26 30.60
N THR A 167 19.36 14.33 30.83
CA THR A 167 18.10 14.58 30.10
C THR A 167 18.35 14.75 28.60
N LEU A 168 19.37 15.53 28.22
CA LEU A 168 19.73 15.72 26.81
C LEU A 168 20.16 14.40 26.14
N LEU A 169 21.01 13.61 26.80
CA LEU A 169 21.46 12.32 26.28
C LEU A 169 20.30 11.32 26.17
N ILE A 170 19.42 11.26 27.17
CA ILE A 170 18.22 10.42 27.13
C ILE A 170 17.29 10.88 26.00
N ALA A 171 17.08 12.20 25.83
CA ALA A 171 16.25 12.73 24.75
C ALA A 171 16.79 12.35 23.37
N ALA A 172 18.09 12.50 23.15
CA ALA A 172 18.75 12.09 21.92
C ALA A 172 18.62 10.58 21.68
N LEU A 173 18.87 9.76 22.71
CA LEU A 173 18.74 8.31 22.62
C LEU A 173 17.30 7.89 22.30
N VAL A 174 16.32 8.37 23.07
CA VAL A 174 14.89 8.10 22.87
C VAL A 174 14.46 8.51 21.47
N PHE A 175 14.84 9.70 21.00
CA PHE A 175 14.54 10.17 19.65
C PHE A 175 15.11 9.25 18.57
N LEU A 176 16.41 8.91 18.65
CA LEU A 176 17.07 8.05 17.68
C LEU A 176 16.50 6.62 17.70
N THR A 177 16.19 6.09 18.88
CA THR A 177 15.60 4.75 19.04
C THR A 177 14.17 4.69 18.51
N ILE A 178 13.32 5.69 18.80
CA ILE A 178 11.97 5.78 18.24
C ILE A 178 12.01 5.94 16.73
N ARG A 179 12.92 6.77 16.20
CA ARG A 179 13.10 6.94 14.75
C ARG A 179 13.53 5.63 14.09
N GLY A 180 14.38 4.84 14.75
CA GLY A 180 14.76 3.48 14.36
C GLY A 180 15.64 3.35 13.11
N THR A 181 15.99 4.45 12.45
CA THR A 181 16.89 4.52 11.29
C THR A 181 17.50 5.92 11.12
N LEU A 182 18.68 5.97 10.49
CA LEU A 182 19.32 7.20 10.02
C LEU A 182 18.96 7.52 8.55
N SER A 183 18.24 6.63 7.87
CA SER A 183 17.68 6.87 6.53
C SER A 183 16.68 8.02 6.53
N HIS A 184 16.26 8.45 5.33
CA HIS A 184 15.39 9.62 5.16
C HIS A 184 14.04 9.43 5.85
N ARG A 185 13.44 8.23 5.77
CA ARG A 185 12.13 7.92 6.36
C ARG A 185 12.25 7.23 7.71
N PRO A 186 11.40 7.55 8.71
CA PRO A 186 11.40 6.88 10.01
C PRO A 186 10.88 5.43 9.91
N LEU A 187 11.14 4.64 10.95
CA LEU A 187 10.69 3.26 11.07
C LEU A 187 9.16 3.14 11.08
N ASN A 188 8.63 2.17 10.34
CA ASN A 188 7.23 1.75 10.37
C ASN A 188 7.16 0.21 10.18
N PRO A 189 5.97 -0.43 10.28
CA PRO A 189 5.85 -1.88 10.04
C PRO A 189 6.39 -2.34 8.67
N SER A 190 6.27 -1.49 7.65
CA SER A 190 6.75 -1.76 6.29
C SER A 190 8.26 -1.81 6.18
N SER A 191 8.98 -1.09 7.04
CA SER A 191 10.44 -1.11 7.06
C SER A 191 11.03 -2.48 7.40
N VAL A 192 10.26 -3.40 8.02
CA VAL A 192 10.73 -4.72 8.44
C VAL A 192 10.10 -5.89 7.69
N ALA A 193 9.17 -5.64 6.75
CA ALA A 193 8.74 -6.66 5.80
C ALA A 193 9.92 -7.06 4.90
N TYR A 194 10.05 -8.35 4.56
CA TYR A 194 11.23 -8.87 3.88
C TYR A 194 10.97 -10.00 2.89
N CYS A 195 9.82 -10.68 2.93
CA CYS A 195 9.50 -11.77 2.01
C CYS A 195 8.04 -11.74 1.54
N GLY A 196 7.69 -12.50 0.51
CA GLY A 196 6.32 -12.61 -0.01
C GLY A 196 5.33 -13.43 0.85
N ASP A 197 5.74 -13.84 2.05
CA ASP A 197 4.91 -14.48 3.06
C ASP A 197 4.43 -13.44 4.10
N GLY A 198 3.12 -13.18 4.10
CA GLY A 198 2.49 -12.16 4.95
C GLY A 198 2.66 -12.42 6.44
N MET A 199 2.54 -13.67 6.90
CA MET A 199 2.69 -14.03 8.31
C MET A 199 4.13 -13.79 8.77
N LEU A 200 5.12 -14.21 7.98
CA LEU A 200 6.52 -14.03 8.34
C LEU A 200 6.91 -12.57 8.48
N ASN A 201 6.31 -11.68 7.67
CA ASN A 201 6.49 -10.23 7.80
C ASN A 201 5.93 -9.66 9.12
N THR A 202 5.08 -10.40 9.84
CA THR A 202 4.57 -10.01 11.17
C THR A 202 5.47 -10.46 12.32
N LEU A 203 6.34 -11.45 12.12
CA LEU A 203 7.24 -11.96 13.17
C LEU A 203 8.28 -10.95 13.68
N PRO A 204 8.87 -10.08 12.83
CA PRO A 204 9.69 -8.96 13.31
C PRO A 204 8.90 -8.05 14.26
N LEU A 205 7.63 -7.77 13.96
CA LEU A 205 6.79 -6.93 14.81
C LEU A 205 6.54 -7.61 16.17
N ASN A 206 6.14 -6.81 17.16
CA ASN A 206 5.48 -7.33 18.36
C ASN A 206 4.02 -6.88 18.38
N SER A 207 3.21 -7.59 19.15
CA SER A 207 1.75 -7.52 19.06
C SER A 207 1.19 -6.20 19.59
N LEU A 208 1.81 -5.64 20.64
CA LEU A 208 1.44 -4.32 21.16
C LEU A 208 1.73 -3.21 20.15
N TYR A 209 2.90 -3.24 19.52
CA TYR A 209 3.25 -2.30 18.46
C TYR A 209 2.27 -2.42 17.28
N SER A 210 1.96 -3.63 16.83
CA SER A 210 1.02 -3.89 15.73
C SER A 210 -0.39 -3.36 16.01
N VAL A 211 -0.91 -3.57 17.23
CA VAL A 211 -2.22 -3.06 17.65
C VAL A 211 -2.22 -1.53 17.74
N PHE A 212 -1.20 -0.91 18.37
CA PHE A 212 -1.11 0.55 18.42
C PHE A 212 -1.00 1.18 17.03
N HIS A 213 -0.18 0.60 16.16
CA HIS A 213 -0.07 1.05 14.78
C HIS A 213 -1.40 0.90 14.04
N ALA A 214 -2.11 -0.21 14.20
CA ALA A 214 -3.43 -0.41 13.60
C ALA A 214 -4.44 0.66 14.07
N ILE A 215 -4.53 0.93 15.37
CA ILE A 215 -5.39 1.99 15.93
C ILE A 215 -5.03 3.35 15.33
N TYR A 216 -3.73 3.67 15.25
CA TYR A 216 -3.27 4.91 14.64
C TYR A 216 -3.63 5.00 13.16
N SER A 217 -3.55 3.89 12.41
CA SER A 217 -3.89 3.82 10.98
C SER A 217 -5.39 3.92 10.70
N MET A 218 -6.28 3.59 11.65
CA MET A 218 -7.74 3.68 11.45
C MET A 218 -8.21 5.11 11.14
N LYS A 219 -7.42 6.15 11.45
CA LYS A 219 -7.70 7.54 11.05
C LYS A 219 -7.71 7.75 9.52
N ASN A 220 -7.09 6.83 8.77
CA ASN A 220 -7.05 6.85 7.31
C ASN A 220 -8.34 6.32 6.69
N GLU A 221 -9.25 5.78 7.49
CA GLU A 221 -10.53 5.26 7.04
C GLU A 221 -11.64 6.25 7.27
N ARG A 222 -12.46 6.44 6.25
CA ARG A 222 -13.59 7.35 6.26
C ARG A 222 -14.80 6.64 5.69
N SER A 223 -15.95 6.91 6.29
CA SER A 223 -17.21 6.32 5.89
C SER A 223 -17.78 7.09 4.69
N ALA A 224 -17.71 6.49 3.51
CA ALA A 224 -18.32 7.05 2.30
C ALA A 224 -19.84 7.25 2.48
N SER A 225 -20.49 6.34 3.21
CA SER A 225 -21.94 6.39 3.43
C SER A 225 -22.40 7.47 4.40
N ASP A 226 -21.53 7.91 5.31
CA ASP A 226 -21.81 9.06 6.18
C ASP A 226 -21.62 10.39 5.45
N VAL A 227 -20.80 10.41 4.38
CA VAL A 227 -20.40 11.63 3.68
C VAL A 227 -21.24 11.87 2.42
N TYR A 228 -21.47 10.85 1.60
CA TYR A 228 -22.18 10.96 0.31
C TYR A 228 -23.64 10.50 0.35
N GLY A 229 -24.08 9.85 1.44
CA GLY A 229 -25.41 9.25 1.56
C GLY A 229 -25.39 7.72 1.54
N LYS A 230 -26.54 7.10 1.78
CA LYS A 230 -26.66 5.66 2.05
C LYS A 230 -27.45 4.94 0.97
N LEU A 231 -26.94 3.79 0.55
CA LEU A 231 -27.67 2.77 -0.20
C LEU A 231 -27.47 1.40 0.47
N PRO A 232 -28.49 0.52 0.47
CA PRO A 232 -28.34 -0.86 0.94
C PRO A 232 -27.23 -1.58 0.17
N GLN A 233 -26.37 -2.33 0.87
CA GLN A 233 -25.21 -2.98 0.26
C GLN A 233 -25.60 -3.94 -0.88
N GLU A 234 -26.69 -4.68 -0.74
CA GLU A 234 -27.22 -5.56 -1.79
C GLU A 234 -27.51 -4.78 -3.08
N LYS A 235 -28.19 -3.64 -2.96
CA LYS A 235 -28.49 -2.75 -4.09
C LYS A 235 -27.23 -2.15 -4.72
N VAL A 236 -26.22 -1.82 -3.90
CA VAL A 236 -24.90 -1.39 -4.40
C VAL A 236 -24.25 -2.52 -5.19
N ASN A 237 -24.17 -3.73 -4.66
CA ASN A 237 -23.56 -4.89 -5.33
C ASN A 237 -24.28 -5.23 -6.65
N GLU A 238 -25.61 -5.23 -6.67
CA GLU A 238 -26.40 -5.41 -7.90
C GLU A 238 -26.08 -4.36 -8.95
N THR A 239 -26.01 -3.09 -8.55
CA THR A 239 -25.71 -1.97 -9.46
C THR A 239 -24.31 -2.10 -10.04
N ILE A 240 -23.32 -2.41 -9.20
CA ILE A 240 -21.93 -2.60 -9.62
C ILE A 240 -21.81 -3.77 -10.58
N ASN A 241 -22.39 -4.92 -10.26
CA ASN A 241 -22.33 -6.10 -11.11
C ASN A 241 -23.03 -5.85 -12.45
N ARG A 242 -24.19 -5.20 -12.45
CA ARG A 242 -24.89 -4.82 -13.68
C ARG A 242 -24.07 -3.87 -14.54
N CYS A 243 -23.49 -2.81 -13.96
CA CYS A 243 -22.70 -1.83 -14.70
C CYS A 243 -21.41 -2.43 -15.26
N ALA A 244 -20.75 -3.32 -14.52
CA ALA A 244 -19.53 -4.00 -14.95
C ALA A 244 -19.79 -5.21 -15.87
N GLY A 245 -21.05 -5.64 -16.07
CA GLY A 245 -21.38 -6.84 -16.85
C GLY A 245 -20.97 -8.14 -16.16
N ILE A 246 -20.92 -8.14 -14.83
CA ILE A 246 -20.44 -9.24 -14.00
C ILE A 246 -21.59 -10.19 -13.67
N THR A 247 -21.36 -11.48 -13.91
CA THR A 247 -22.18 -12.56 -13.36
C THR A 247 -21.44 -13.15 -12.15
N PRO A 248 -21.86 -12.86 -10.91
CA PRO A 248 -21.11 -13.25 -9.73
C PRO A 248 -21.19 -14.77 -9.50
N ILE A 249 -20.07 -15.35 -9.06
CA ILE A 249 -19.93 -16.79 -8.78
C ILE A 249 -19.83 -17.10 -7.28
N SER A 250 -19.86 -16.08 -6.42
CA SER A 250 -19.81 -16.22 -4.96
C SER A 250 -20.85 -15.33 -4.28
N ARG A 251 -21.38 -15.79 -3.16
CA ARG A 251 -22.23 -14.99 -2.26
C ARG A 251 -21.40 -14.18 -1.27
N ASP A 252 -20.27 -14.72 -0.83
CA ASP A 252 -19.39 -14.11 0.17
C ASP A 252 -18.48 -13.03 -0.44
N ILE A 253 -18.23 -13.13 -1.74
CA ILE A 253 -17.42 -12.16 -2.51
C ILE A 253 -18.29 -11.67 -3.67
N PRO A 254 -19.12 -10.62 -3.48
CA PRO A 254 -20.24 -10.31 -4.38
C PRO A 254 -19.86 -9.90 -5.80
N SER A 255 -18.63 -9.42 -6.05
CA SER A 255 -18.13 -9.08 -7.38
C SER A 255 -17.22 -10.15 -8.00
N LEU A 256 -17.00 -11.27 -7.30
CA LEU A 256 -16.16 -12.35 -7.81
C LEU A 256 -16.81 -12.97 -9.03
N HIS A 257 -16.07 -13.01 -10.13
CA HIS A 257 -16.48 -13.69 -11.36
C HIS A 257 -15.29 -14.32 -12.05
N LEU A 258 -15.59 -15.27 -12.94
CA LEU A 258 -14.59 -15.90 -13.78
C LEU A 258 -14.25 -14.99 -14.96
N HIS A 259 -13.03 -14.47 -15.01
CA HIS A 259 -12.52 -13.78 -16.19
C HIS A 259 -12.17 -14.79 -17.27
N THR A 260 -12.65 -14.55 -18.48
CA THR A 260 -12.31 -15.35 -19.66
C THR A 260 -11.59 -14.46 -20.65
N PRO A 261 -10.34 -14.78 -21.03
CA PRO A 261 -9.57 -13.93 -21.93
C PRO A 261 -10.17 -13.93 -23.34
N ASP A 262 -10.00 -12.83 -24.08
CA ASP A 262 -10.36 -12.74 -25.51
C ASP A 262 -9.49 -13.65 -26.39
N ARG A 263 -8.24 -13.89 -25.98
CA ARG A 263 -7.29 -14.72 -26.71
C ARG A 263 -6.65 -15.74 -25.80
N GLN A 264 -6.58 -16.99 -26.25
CA GLN A 264 -5.73 -18.00 -25.62
C GLN A 264 -4.29 -17.84 -26.12
N ARG A 265 -3.32 -18.02 -25.22
CA ARG A 265 -1.90 -17.97 -25.55
C ARG A 265 -1.31 -19.37 -25.54
N ALA A 266 -0.57 -19.70 -26.61
CA ALA A 266 0.16 -20.97 -26.67
C ALA A 266 1.33 -21.03 -25.66
N ARG A 267 1.88 -19.86 -25.30
CA ARG A 267 2.90 -19.69 -24.27
C ARG A 267 2.53 -18.53 -23.34
N PRO A 268 2.78 -18.62 -22.03
CA PRO A 268 2.61 -17.48 -21.13
C PRO A 268 3.51 -16.30 -21.54
N LEU A 269 2.94 -15.09 -21.55
CA LEU A 269 3.68 -13.86 -21.78
C LEU A 269 4.13 -13.25 -20.46
N ASN A 270 5.28 -12.59 -20.45
CA ASN A 270 5.64 -11.68 -19.36
C ASN A 270 4.68 -10.48 -19.37
N LEU A 271 4.33 -10.01 -18.18
CA LEU A 271 3.56 -8.80 -17.97
C LEU A 271 4.43 -7.75 -17.27
N VAL A 272 4.54 -6.58 -17.87
CA VAL A 272 5.23 -5.44 -17.28
C VAL A 272 4.28 -4.27 -17.20
N ILE A 273 4.14 -3.69 -16.01
CA ILE A 273 3.44 -2.43 -15.79
C ILE A 273 4.49 -1.39 -15.41
N ILE A 274 4.69 -0.40 -16.28
CA ILE A 274 5.51 0.77 -16.04
C ILE A 274 4.57 1.89 -15.62
N VAL A 275 4.72 2.33 -14.38
CA VAL A 275 3.96 3.44 -13.81
C VAL A 275 4.81 4.68 -13.85
N GLU A 276 4.34 5.69 -14.56
CA GLU A 276 5.03 6.98 -14.69
C GLU A 276 4.54 7.98 -13.65
N GLU A 277 5.43 8.38 -12.73
CA GLU A 277 5.14 9.33 -11.66
C GLU A 277 4.75 10.70 -12.23
N SER A 278 3.59 11.20 -11.81
CA SER A 278 3.11 12.57 -12.10
C SER A 278 3.10 12.96 -13.59
N LEU A 279 2.99 11.98 -14.50
CA LEU A 279 3.02 12.19 -15.95
C LEU A 279 1.61 12.40 -16.52
N GLY A 280 0.91 13.47 -16.14
CA GLY A 280 -0.43 13.69 -16.70
C GLY A 280 -0.44 14.09 -18.18
N ALA A 281 -1.62 13.97 -18.80
CA ALA A 281 -1.80 14.19 -20.24
C ALA A 281 -1.57 15.66 -20.66
N GLN A 282 -1.41 16.59 -19.72
CA GLN A 282 -1.00 17.97 -20.04
C GLN A 282 0.44 18.07 -20.58
N TYR A 283 1.27 17.05 -20.34
CA TYR A 283 2.65 17.00 -20.79
C TYR A 283 2.83 16.26 -22.11
N THR A 284 1.92 15.34 -22.44
CA THR A 284 2.00 14.45 -23.61
C THR A 284 1.12 14.92 -24.77
N ASN A 285 1.31 14.32 -25.95
CA ASN A 285 0.51 14.51 -27.16
C ASN A 285 0.35 15.98 -27.58
N ARG A 286 1.38 16.79 -27.32
CA ARG A 286 1.42 18.19 -27.72
C ARG A 286 1.76 18.26 -29.21
N ARG A 287 0.80 18.71 -30.02
CA ARG A 287 0.93 18.82 -31.49
C ARG A 287 1.88 19.96 -31.95
N ASP A 288 2.54 20.66 -31.03
CA ASP A 288 3.46 21.76 -31.31
C ASP A 288 4.93 21.35 -31.11
N SER A 289 5.87 22.18 -31.58
CA SER A 289 7.32 22.00 -31.42
C SER A 289 7.81 22.09 -29.96
N ARG A 290 6.90 22.03 -28.98
CA ARG A 290 7.15 22.17 -27.54
C ARG A 290 6.77 20.90 -26.78
N SER A 291 6.59 19.77 -27.46
CA SER A 291 6.39 18.48 -26.79
C SER A 291 7.51 18.25 -25.77
N LEU A 292 7.10 17.92 -24.55
CA LEU A 292 8.02 17.52 -23.49
C LEU A 292 8.40 16.06 -23.64
N THR A 293 7.61 15.28 -24.38
CA THR A 293 7.67 13.82 -24.39
C THR A 293 7.69 13.22 -25.81
N PRO A 294 8.65 13.60 -26.68
CA PRO A 294 8.70 13.11 -28.06
C PRO A 294 8.82 11.59 -28.17
N CYS A 295 9.53 10.90 -27.27
CA CYS A 295 9.66 9.45 -27.29
C CYS A 295 8.34 8.76 -26.94
N ILE A 296 7.66 9.20 -25.88
CA ILE A 296 6.35 8.71 -25.47
C ILE A 296 5.31 8.97 -26.55
N ASP A 297 5.30 10.16 -27.15
CA ASP A 297 4.38 10.49 -28.24
C ASP A 297 4.56 9.55 -29.44
N ALA A 298 5.80 9.12 -29.73
CA ALA A 298 6.09 8.12 -30.75
C ALA A 298 5.60 6.72 -30.35
N LEU A 299 5.88 6.27 -29.12
CA LEU A 299 5.40 4.99 -28.60
C LEU A 299 3.86 4.92 -28.59
N MET A 300 3.17 6.01 -28.24
CA MET A 300 1.70 6.11 -28.28
C MET A 300 1.12 5.94 -29.70
N ARG A 301 1.87 6.26 -30.76
CA ARG A 301 1.43 6.01 -32.15
C ARG A 301 1.61 4.57 -32.59
N GLU A 302 2.58 3.86 -32.00
CA GLU A 302 2.93 2.47 -32.31
C GLU A 302 2.23 1.45 -31.39
N SER A 303 1.37 1.91 -30.48
CA SER A 303 0.77 1.09 -29.42
C SER A 303 -0.75 1.09 -29.49
N TRP A 304 -1.37 0.24 -28.68
CA TRP A 304 -2.77 0.42 -28.33
C TRP A 304 -2.87 1.54 -27.27
N ASN A 305 -3.15 2.74 -27.75
CA ASN A 305 -3.17 3.98 -26.99
C ASN A 305 -4.58 4.37 -26.57
N PHE A 306 -4.78 4.63 -25.28
CA PHE A 306 -6.04 5.11 -24.72
C PHE A 306 -6.02 6.63 -24.60
N THR A 307 -6.73 7.29 -25.51
CA THR A 307 -6.72 8.76 -25.64
C THR A 307 -7.61 9.49 -24.63
N ARG A 308 -8.37 8.75 -23.83
CA ARG A 308 -9.30 9.25 -22.80
C ARG A 308 -9.22 8.37 -21.54
N ALA A 309 -8.01 8.14 -21.05
CA ALA A 309 -7.75 7.41 -19.82
C ALA A 309 -7.70 8.32 -18.61
N TYR A 310 -8.45 8.01 -17.56
CA TYR A 310 -8.52 8.84 -16.36
C TYR A 310 -8.02 8.10 -15.12
N ALA A 311 -7.09 8.73 -14.41
CA ALA A 311 -6.64 8.32 -13.09
C ALA A 311 -7.82 8.31 -12.11
N THR A 312 -7.74 7.44 -11.10
CA THR A 312 -8.77 7.34 -10.06
C THR A 312 -8.58 8.35 -8.93
N GLY A 313 -7.39 8.93 -8.81
CA GLY A 313 -7.00 9.82 -7.73
C GLY A 313 -5.84 10.72 -8.14
N THR A 314 -5.34 11.48 -7.18
CA THR A 314 -4.28 12.49 -7.38
C THR A 314 -3.01 12.17 -6.57
N ARG A 315 -2.76 10.90 -6.28
CA ARG A 315 -1.62 10.43 -5.48
C ARG A 315 -1.12 9.09 -5.99
N SER A 316 0.17 8.83 -5.91
CA SER A 316 0.78 7.63 -6.50
C SER A 316 0.19 6.34 -5.96
N VAL A 317 -0.10 6.29 -4.66
CA VAL A 317 -0.76 5.13 -4.04
C VAL A 317 -2.15 4.81 -4.62
N ARG A 318 -2.87 5.78 -5.17
CA ARG A 318 -4.15 5.56 -5.88
C ARG A 318 -3.92 5.00 -7.27
N GLY A 319 -2.91 5.50 -7.99
CA GLY A 319 -2.51 4.93 -9.27
C GLY A 319 -2.06 3.48 -9.14
N LEU A 320 -1.20 3.19 -8.16
CA LEU A 320 -0.75 1.83 -7.85
C LEU A 320 -1.91 0.91 -7.42
N GLU A 321 -2.84 1.41 -6.59
CA GLU A 321 -4.07 0.69 -6.22
C GLU A 321 -4.89 0.32 -7.47
N ALA A 322 -5.15 1.27 -8.36
CA ALA A 322 -5.92 1.02 -9.57
C ALA A 322 -5.21 0.07 -10.54
N LEU A 323 -3.92 0.27 -10.80
CA LEU A 323 -3.15 -0.49 -11.80
C LEU A 323 -2.74 -1.89 -11.35
N VAL A 324 -2.70 -2.16 -10.04
CA VAL A 324 -2.25 -3.46 -9.51
C VAL A 324 -3.40 -4.25 -8.90
N ALA A 325 -4.36 -3.59 -8.26
CA ALA A 325 -5.49 -4.24 -7.62
C ALA A 325 -6.81 -4.07 -8.40
N GLY A 326 -6.90 -3.16 -9.38
CA GLY A 326 -8.17 -2.84 -10.05
C GLY A 326 -9.22 -2.28 -9.10
N PHE A 327 -8.81 -1.78 -7.93
CA PHE A 327 -9.70 -1.34 -6.87
C PHE A 327 -10.11 0.12 -7.08
N PRO A 328 -11.41 0.45 -7.03
CA PRO A 328 -11.90 1.80 -7.28
C PRO A 328 -11.58 2.77 -6.13
N PRO A 329 -11.56 4.10 -6.41
CA PRO A 329 -11.22 5.08 -5.39
C PRO A 329 -12.34 5.25 -4.37
N THR A 330 -11.97 5.73 -3.18
CA THR A 330 -12.90 6.04 -2.08
C THR A 330 -12.43 7.29 -1.33
N ILE A 331 -13.26 7.82 -0.43
CA ILE A 331 -12.91 8.95 0.45
C ILE A 331 -11.88 8.59 1.55
N SER A 332 -11.69 7.30 1.85
CA SER A 332 -10.58 6.83 2.70
C SER A 332 -9.22 7.11 2.04
N ASP A 333 -8.10 6.74 2.66
CA ASP A 333 -6.82 6.65 1.94
C ASP A 333 -6.82 5.44 0.97
N ALA A 334 -5.81 5.33 0.10
CA ALA A 334 -5.66 4.18 -0.79
C ALA A 334 -5.39 2.88 -0.02
N ALA A 335 -5.81 1.73 -0.57
CA ALA A 335 -5.67 0.40 0.01
C ALA A 335 -4.25 0.12 0.54
N LEU A 336 -3.23 0.62 -0.15
CA LEU A 336 -1.82 0.54 0.27
C LEU A 336 -1.60 1.03 1.71
N ARG A 337 -2.36 2.02 2.17
CA ARG A 337 -2.26 2.64 3.51
C ARG A 337 -3.37 2.23 4.48
N LEU A 338 -4.26 1.35 4.06
CA LEU A 338 -5.35 0.83 4.89
C LEU A 338 -4.91 -0.46 5.58
N SER A 339 -4.99 -0.52 6.91
CA SER A 339 -4.43 -1.65 7.68
C SER A 339 -5.08 -2.99 7.35
N GLY A 340 -6.38 -3.00 7.04
CA GLY A 340 -7.13 -4.19 6.60
C GLY A 340 -6.81 -4.70 5.20
N ALA A 341 -6.03 -3.97 4.39
CA ALA A 341 -5.66 -4.36 3.02
C ALA A 341 -4.19 -4.81 2.90
N GLN A 342 -3.50 -5.01 4.03
CA GLN A 342 -2.08 -5.36 4.05
C GLN A 342 -1.81 -6.84 3.77
N GLN A 343 -2.85 -7.67 3.82
CA GLN A 343 -2.83 -9.11 3.55
C GLN A 343 -4.21 -9.51 3.03
N ASN A 344 -4.29 -10.61 2.28
CA ASN A 344 -5.54 -11.17 1.75
C ASN A 344 -6.38 -10.14 0.98
N PHE A 345 -5.74 -9.15 0.35
CA PHE A 345 -6.38 -8.17 -0.51
C PHE A 345 -6.00 -8.44 -1.96
N PHE A 346 -6.98 -8.50 -2.86
CA PHE A 346 -6.75 -8.89 -4.24
C PHE A 346 -5.72 -8.00 -4.95
N THR A 347 -4.77 -8.63 -5.64
CA THR A 347 -3.88 -7.99 -6.63
C THR A 347 -3.68 -8.90 -7.83
N LEU A 348 -3.22 -8.34 -8.95
CA LEU A 348 -2.75 -9.12 -10.10
C LEU A 348 -1.65 -10.12 -9.69
N ALA A 349 -0.75 -9.75 -8.78
CA ALA A 349 0.31 -10.64 -8.33
C ALA A 349 -0.25 -11.92 -7.65
N GLN A 350 -1.30 -11.79 -6.83
CA GLN A 350 -1.96 -12.96 -6.24
C GLN A 350 -2.62 -13.85 -7.30
N ALA A 351 -3.32 -13.24 -8.26
CA ALA A 351 -3.97 -13.99 -9.33
C ALA A 351 -2.95 -14.71 -10.23
N LEU A 352 -1.87 -14.04 -10.60
CA LEU A 352 -0.84 -14.57 -11.50
C LEU A 352 0.07 -15.58 -10.82
N ARG A 353 0.27 -15.49 -9.50
CA ARG A 353 0.98 -16.52 -8.73
C ARG A 353 0.33 -17.90 -8.89
N GLN A 354 -1.01 -17.96 -8.92
CA GLN A 354 -1.74 -19.22 -9.18
C GLN A 354 -1.50 -19.78 -10.58
N GLN A 355 -1.06 -18.94 -11.50
CA GLN A 355 -0.74 -19.26 -12.90
C GLN A 355 0.76 -19.52 -13.11
N GLY A 356 1.54 -19.65 -12.02
CA GLY A 356 2.97 -19.94 -12.06
C GLY A 356 3.88 -18.72 -12.30
N TYR A 357 3.32 -17.51 -12.30
CA TYR A 357 4.11 -16.29 -12.47
C TYR A 357 4.94 -16.00 -11.23
N ARG A 358 6.10 -15.40 -11.47
CA ARG A 358 6.90 -14.73 -10.45
C ARG A 358 6.72 -13.22 -10.51
N SER A 359 6.42 -12.60 -9.38
CA SER A 359 6.09 -11.19 -9.30
C SER A 359 7.22 -10.33 -8.71
N HIS A 360 7.53 -9.21 -9.36
CA HIS A 360 8.57 -8.26 -8.99
C HIS A 360 8.01 -6.84 -8.86
N PHE A 361 8.41 -6.12 -7.81
CA PHE A 361 8.23 -4.67 -7.71
C PHE A 361 9.58 -3.98 -7.77
N ILE A 362 9.75 -2.99 -8.65
CA ILE A 362 10.98 -2.20 -8.81
C ILE A 362 10.65 -0.73 -8.50
N TYR A 363 11.41 -0.13 -7.59
CA TYR A 363 11.26 1.26 -7.21
C TYR A 363 12.63 1.86 -6.85
N GLY A 364 12.97 3.01 -7.43
CA GLY A 364 14.26 3.66 -7.17
C GLY A 364 14.42 4.17 -5.74
N GLY A 365 13.32 4.46 -5.04
CA GLY A 365 13.32 4.99 -3.68
C GLY A 365 13.23 3.97 -2.56
N GLU A 366 12.96 4.45 -1.34
CA GLU A 366 12.70 3.60 -0.17
C GLU A 366 11.27 3.03 -0.23
N ALA A 367 11.08 1.75 -0.58
CA ALA A 367 9.74 1.19 -0.83
C ALA A 367 8.85 1.05 0.43
N HIS A 368 9.38 1.21 1.64
CA HIS A 368 8.54 1.29 2.85
C HIS A 368 7.83 2.64 2.99
N PHE A 369 8.24 3.64 2.20
CA PHE A 369 7.47 4.86 2.00
C PHE A 369 6.08 4.52 1.47
N ASP A 370 5.07 5.24 1.97
CA ASP A 370 3.67 5.03 1.60
C ASP A 370 3.15 3.59 1.78
N ASN A 371 3.86 2.81 2.59
CA ASN A 371 3.53 1.44 2.95
C ASN A 371 3.52 0.47 1.74
N MET A 372 4.14 0.85 0.62
CA MET A 372 4.17 0.05 -0.63
C MET A 372 4.78 -1.33 -0.40
N LYS A 373 5.90 -1.39 0.33
CA LYS A 373 6.61 -2.65 0.62
C LYS A 373 5.75 -3.65 1.39
N SER A 374 4.97 -3.20 2.37
CA SER A 374 4.06 -4.07 3.12
C SER A 374 2.91 -4.54 2.25
N PHE A 375 2.28 -3.61 1.53
CA PHE A 375 1.15 -3.94 0.69
C PHE A 375 1.51 -4.93 -0.42
N PHE A 376 2.61 -4.71 -1.14
CA PHE A 376 2.99 -5.59 -2.25
C PHE A 376 3.47 -6.96 -1.76
N LEU A 377 4.35 -7.02 -0.76
CA LEU A 377 4.83 -8.31 -0.22
C LEU A 377 3.71 -9.08 0.50
N GLY A 378 2.80 -8.39 1.17
CA GLY A 378 1.64 -9.01 1.82
C GLY A 378 0.56 -9.48 0.85
N ASN A 379 0.52 -8.93 -0.38
CA ASN A 379 -0.47 -9.26 -1.39
C ASN A 379 0.17 -9.77 -2.70
N GLY A 380 1.00 -10.81 -2.60
CA GLY A 380 1.35 -11.68 -3.73
C GLY A 380 2.64 -11.37 -4.48
N PHE A 381 3.34 -10.25 -4.20
CA PHE A 381 4.65 -10.02 -4.81
C PHE A 381 5.72 -10.91 -4.18
N ASP A 382 6.57 -11.52 -5.01
CA ASP A 382 7.60 -12.45 -4.55
C ASP A 382 8.91 -11.74 -4.21
N ALA A 383 9.25 -10.68 -4.96
CA ALA A 383 10.47 -9.94 -4.75
C ALA A 383 10.27 -8.44 -4.95
N LEU A 384 10.98 -7.67 -4.14
CA LEU A 384 10.97 -6.22 -4.15
C LEU A 384 12.40 -5.69 -4.33
N HIS A 385 12.57 -4.75 -5.24
CA HIS A 385 13.83 -4.12 -5.60
C HIS A 385 13.73 -2.62 -5.31
N ASP A 386 14.04 -2.22 -4.08
CA ASP A 386 14.17 -0.82 -3.68
C ASP A 386 15.62 -0.35 -3.76
N ILE A 387 15.87 0.93 -3.42
CA ILE A 387 17.19 1.59 -3.44
C ILE A 387 18.35 0.72 -2.92
N HIS A 388 18.11 -0.12 -1.91
CA HIS A 388 19.15 -0.97 -1.30
C HIS A 388 19.62 -2.11 -2.19
N THR A 389 18.86 -2.43 -3.24
CA THR A 389 19.15 -3.50 -4.20
C THR A 389 19.81 -3.00 -5.48
N PHE A 390 19.91 -1.68 -5.67
CA PHE A 390 20.57 -1.05 -6.81
C PHE A 390 22.08 -1.04 -6.57
N LYS A 391 22.83 -1.52 -7.57
CA LYS A 391 24.30 -1.59 -7.51
C LYS A 391 24.87 -0.50 -8.40
N ASN A 392 25.63 0.43 -7.81
CA ASN A 392 26.27 1.55 -8.51
C ASN A 392 25.29 2.32 -9.42
N PRO A 393 24.16 2.85 -8.88
CA PRO A 393 23.25 3.66 -9.68
C PRO A 393 23.99 4.84 -10.30
N ALA A 394 23.68 5.15 -11.55
CA ALA A 394 24.22 6.28 -12.29
C ALA A 394 23.89 7.61 -11.60
N PHE A 395 22.72 7.70 -10.96
CA PHE A 395 22.31 8.87 -10.20
C PHE A 395 21.39 8.50 -9.04
N VAL A 396 21.58 9.17 -7.89
CA VAL A 396 20.69 9.06 -6.72
C VAL A 396 20.33 10.46 -6.27
N GLY A 397 19.06 10.83 -6.47
CA GLY A 397 18.49 12.09 -5.96
C GLY A 397 17.84 11.91 -4.59
N THR A 398 17.14 12.95 -4.14
CA THR A 398 16.41 12.96 -2.85
C THR A 398 15.42 11.79 -2.73
N TRP A 399 14.81 11.38 -3.84
CA TRP A 399 13.78 10.35 -3.86
C TRP A 399 14.30 8.94 -4.11
N GLY A 400 15.55 8.78 -4.56
CA GLY A 400 16.15 7.48 -4.84
C GLY A 400 16.99 7.45 -6.11
N ALA A 401 17.27 6.22 -6.57
CA ALA A 401 17.94 5.97 -7.84
C ALA A 401 17.07 6.44 -9.00
N SER A 402 17.70 6.91 -10.08
CA SER A 402 17.00 7.52 -11.22
C SER A 402 16.15 6.55 -12.03
N ASP A 403 15.26 7.08 -12.88
CA ASP A 403 14.46 6.27 -13.80
C ASP A 403 15.32 5.45 -14.78
N GLU A 404 16.47 5.98 -15.23
CA GLU A 404 17.47 5.24 -16.02
C GLU A 404 17.98 4.00 -15.27
N ASP A 405 18.21 4.12 -13.96
CA ASP A 405 18.66 3.01 -13.12
C ASP A 405 17.53 1.98 -12.91
N MET A 406 16.30 2.45 -12.73
CA MET A 406 15.10 1.61 -12.63
C MET A 406 14.90 0.79 -13.91
N PHE A 407 14.96 1.43 -15.08
CA PHE A 407 14.87 0.73 -16.37
C PHE A 407 16.02 -0.23 -16.62
N SER A 408 17.24 0.13 -16.19
CA SER A 408 18.39 -0.78 -16.25
C SER A 408 18.17 -2.04 -15.41
N LYS A 409 17.56 -1.90 -14.23
CA LYS A 409 17.17 -3.03 -13.37
C LYS A 409 16.07 -3.87 -14.02
N LEU A 410 15.06 -3.24 -14.61
CA LEU A 410 13.97 -3.91 -15.32
C LEU A 410 14.48 -4.75 -16.49
N ASP A 411 15.29 -4.16 -17.36
CA ASP A 411 15.92 -4.86 -18.48
C ASP A 411 16.77 -6.05 -18.02
N ALA A 412 17.55 -5.89 -16.95
CA ALA A 412 18.36 -6.96 -16.39
C ALA A 412 17.52 -8.11 -15.79
N LEU A 413 16.31 -7.84 -15.31
CA LEU A 413 15.37 -8.86 -14.84
C LEU A 413 14.72 -9.59 -16.01
N LEU A 414 14.24 -8.86 -17.02
CA LEU A 414 13.59 -9.44 -18.21
C LEU A 414 14.56 -10.23 -19.09
N SER A 415 15.85 -9.88 -19.07
CA SER A 415 16.90 -10.60 -19.80
C SER A 415 17.26 -11.96 -19.18
N ARG A 416 16.72 -12.31 -18.00
CA ARG A 416 16.94 -13.62 -17.40
C ARG A 416 16.11 -14.67 -18.13
N ALA A 417 16.79 -15.58 -18.82
CA ALA A 417 16.15 -16.70 -19.50
C ALA A 417 15.95 -17.91 -18.56
N ASP A 418 15.12 -17.77 -17.53
CA ASP A 418 14.79 -18.87 -16.60
C ASP A 418 13.51 -19.63 -16.98
N GLY A 419 12.78 -19.17 -18.01
CA GLY A 419 11.59 -19.82 -18.56
C GLY A 419 10.32 -19.65 -17.73
N GLN A 420 10.40 -18.99 -16.58
CA GLN A 420 9.24 -18.68 -15.75
C GLN A 420 8.63 -17.35 -16.21
N PRO A 421 7.30 -17.28 -16.45
CA PRO A 421 6.68 -16.00 -16.78
C PRO A 421 6.74 -15.05 -15.58
N THR A 422 6.96 -13.77 -15.86
CA THR A 422 7.10 -12.76 -14.81
C THR A 422 5.99 -11.71 -14.89
N PHE A 423 5.57 -11.23 -13.72
CA PHE A 423 4.82 -9.99 -13.58
C PHE A 423 5.73 -8.95 -12.92
N THR A 424 6.06 -7.88 -13.62
CA THR A 424 6.90 -6.81 -13.07
C THR A 424 6.16 -5.49 -13.01
N LEU A 425 6.03 -4.94 -11.82
CA LEU A 425 5.61 -3.55 -11.60
C LEU A 425 6.86 -2.69 -11.43
N ALA A 426 7.04 -1.71 -12.31
CA ALA A 426 8.15 -0.79 -12.30
C ALA A 426 7.60 0.63 -12.13
N PHE A 427 8.04 1.35 -11.10
CA PHE A 427 7.51 2.66 -10.76
C PHE A 427 8.62 3.72 -10.80
N SER A 428 8.48 4.71 -11.68
CA SER A 428 9.43 5.81 -11.83
C SER A 428 9.37 6.76 -10.63
N VAL A 429 10.41 7.58 -10.47
CA VAL A 429 10.63 8.40 -9.26
C VAL A 429 11.25 9.77 -9.55
N SER A 430 11.94 9.97 -10.68
CA SER A 430 12.67 11.22 -10.94
C SER A 430 11.78 12.45 -11.13
N ASN A 431 10.54 12.29 -11.61
CA ASN A 431 9.59 13.38 -11.83
C ASN A 431 8.96 13.88 -10.51
N HIS A 432 9.80 14.29 -9.57
CA HIS A 432 9.38 14.75 -8.26
C HIS A 432 10.26 15.90 -7.76
N SER A 433 9.65 16.92 -7.14
CA SER A 433 10.38 18.02 -6.47
C SER A 433 11.40 17.47 -5.47
N PRO A 434 12.67 17.89 -5.46
CA PRO A 434 13.20 19.13 -6.06
C PRO A 434 13.70 19.03 -7.52
N TRP A 435 13.19 18.06 -8.29
CA TRP A 435 13.38 17.92 -9.75
C TRP A 435 14.80 17.53 -10.15
N GLU A 436 15.34 16.51 -9.48
CA GLU A 436 16.72 16.04 -9.64
C GLU A 436 16.81 14.90 -10.67
N TYR A 437 17.76 15.00 -11.61
CA TYR A 437 18.05 13.96 -12.60
C TYR A 437 19.52 14.05 -13.07
N PRO A 438 20.10 12.99 -13.67
CA PRO A 438 21.47 13.03 -14.17
C PRO A 438 21.67 14.03 -15.31
N ALA A 439 22.73 14.83 -15.21
CA ALA A 439 23.13 15.76 -16.27
C ALA A 439 23.57 15.01 -17.55
N GLY A 440 23.43 15.67 -18.70
CA GLY A 440 23.91 15.16 -19.99
C GLY A 440 23.04 14.09 -20.64
N ARG A 441 21.84 13.82 -20.11
CA ARG A 441 20.85 12.93 -20.73
C ARG A 441 19.89 13.67 -21.67
N ILE A 442 19.53 14.89 -21.27
CA ILE A 442 18.67 15.79 -22.05
C ILE A 442 19.31 17.17 -22.14
N GLU A 443 18.90 17.95 -23.13
CA GLU A 443 19.15 19.39 -23.17
C GLU A 443 18.09 20.09 -22.30
N ALA A 444 18.49 20.54 -21.11
CA ALA A 444 17.62 21.24 -20.19
C ALA A 444 17.22 22.61 -20.75
N GLN A 445 15.95 22.98 -20.65
CA GLN A 445 15.46 24.29 -21.03
C GLN A 445 15.35 25.19 -19.79
N GLY A 446 16.06 26.31 -19.78
CA GLY A 446 16.05 27.24 -18.65
C GLY A 446 16.68 26.62 -17.39
N ASP A 447 15.97 26.71 -16.26
CA ASP A 447 16.39 26.07 -15.01
C ASP A 447 16.28 24.53 -15.13
N PRO A 448 17.38 23.78 -14.97
CA PRO A 448 17.34 22.33 -14.96
C PRO A 448 16.37 21.77 -13.91
N ALA A 449 16.23 22.39 -12.74
CA ALA A 449 15.42 21.88 -11.64
C ALA A 449 13.92 22.25 -11.80
N THR A 450 13.29 21.76 -12.86
CA THR A 450 11.87 22.00 -13.17
C THR A 450 11.10 20.72 -13.45
N ALA A 451 9.77 20.78 -13.26
CA ALA A 451 8.88 19.68 -13.60
C ALA A 451 8.97 19.36 -15.11
N GLU A 452 9.05 20.37 -15.96
CA GLU A 452 9.15 20.19 -17.40
C GLU A 452 10.43 19.46 -17.83
N ASN A 453 11.57 19.79 -17.24
CA ASN A 453 12.84 19.11 -17.55
C ASN A 453 12.90 17.70 -16.97
N THR A 454 12.31 17.44 -15.80
CA THR A 454 12.20 16.07 -15.28
C THR A 454 11.25 15.20 -16.09
N VAL A 455 10.15 15.76 -16.63
CA VAL A 455 9.31 15.08 -17.62
C VAL A 455 10.09 14.75 -18.89
N ARG A 456 10.91 15.68 -19.40
CA ARG A 456 11.80 15.40 -20.55
C ARG A 456 12.79 14.28 -20.26
N TYR A 457 13.31 14.24 -19.04
CA TYR A 457 14.21 13.17 -18.61
C TYR A 457 13.49 11.81 -18.52
N ALA A 458 12.29 11.77 -17.96
CA ALA A 458 11.47 10.56 -17.90
C ALA A 458 11.14 10.03 -19.32
N ASP A 459 10.79 10.93 -20.24
CA ASP A 459 10.59 10.60 -21.66
C ASP A 459 11.84 9.97 -22.30
N TRP A 460 13.01 10.59 -22.10
CA TRP A 460 14.28 10.08 -22.59
C TRP A 460 14.63 8.71 -22.00
N ALA A 461 14.44 8.52 -20.69
CA ALA A 461 14.76 7.28 -19.99
C ALA A 461 13.87 6.13 -20.48
N LEU A 462 12.57 6.38 -20.62
CA LEU A 462 11.60 5.42 -21.16
C LEU A 462 11.85 5.13 -22.65
N GLY A 463 12.19 6.14 -23.44
CA GLY A 463 12.57 6.00 -24.85
C GLY A 463 13.75 5.05 -25.02
N ASN A 464 14.85 5.29 -24.30
CA ASN A 464 16.03 4.43 -24.32
C ASN A 464 15.73 3.00 -23.87
N PHE A 465 14.90 2.85 -22.83
CA PHE A 465 14.46 1.54 -22.40
C PHE A 465 13.77 0.79 -23.54
N PHE A 466 12.82 1.42 -24.24
CA PHE A 466 12.11 0.76 -25.33
C PHE A 466 12.95 0.55 -26.59
N GLU A 467 13.91 1.43 -26.90
CA GLU A 467 14.89 1.18 -27.96
C GLU A 467 15.69 -0.09 -27.68
N LYS A 468 16.14 -0.29 -26.44
CA LYS A 468 16.82 -1.51 -26.02
C LYS A 468 15.88 -2.71 -26.01
N ALA A 469 14.69 -2.55 -25.42
CA ALA A 469 13.71 -3.62 -25.27
C ALA A 469 13.28 -4.19 -26.62
N LYS A 470 13.02 -3.36 -27.64
CA LYS A 470 12.67 -3.79 -29.00
C LYS A 470 13.73 -4.68 -29.66
N ASN A 471 14.99 -4.55 -29.25
CA ASN A 471 16.12 -5.34 -29.75
C ASN A 471 16.48 -6.54 -28.85
N SER A 472 15.70 -6.77 -27.78
CA SER A 472 15.97 -7.81 -26.80
C SER A 472 15.21 -9.12 -27.10
N PRO A 473 15.70 -10.28 -26.60
CA PRO A 473 14.99 -11.55 -26.77
C PRO A 473 13.61 -11.60 -26.08
N TYR A 474 13.36 -10.75 -25.09
CA TYR A 474 12.10 -10.76 -24.33
C TYR A 474 10.98 -9.96 -25.02
N TRP A 475 11.27 -9.13 -26.03
CA TRP A 475 10.29 -8.26 -26.70
C TRP A 475 9.05 -9.01 -27.20
N GLU A 476 9.28 -10.08 -27.98
CA GLU A 476 8.25 -10.91 -28.59
C GLU A 476 7.44 -11.74 -27.57
N ASN A 477 7.87 -11.77 -26.30
CA ASN A 477 7.21 -12.52 -25.23
C ASN A 477 6.80 -11.64 -24.05
N THR A 478 6.73 -10.31 -24.21
CA THR A 478 6.42 -9.39 -23.11
C THR A 478 5.37 -8.38 -23.54
N ILE A 479 4.30 -8.26 -22.75
CA ILE A 479 3.34 -7.16 -22.85
C ILE A 479 3.72 -6.09 -21.84
N PHE A 480 3.81 -4.86 -22.32
CA PHE A 480 4.06 -3.67 -21.52
C PHE A 480 2.78 -2.83 -21.46
N LEU A 481 2.37 -2.47 -20.25
CA LEU A 481 1.49 -1.33 -20.00
C LEU A 481 2.36 -0.18 -19.53
N VAL A 482 2.28 0.97 -20.20
CA VAL A 482 2.79 2.24 -19.68
C VAL A 482 1.60 3.10 -19.33
N ALA A 483 1.51 3.55 -18.09
CA ALA A 483 0.45 4.44 -17.64
C ALA A 483 0.96 5.38 -16.55
N ALA A 484 0.47 6.62 -16.51
CA ALA A 484 0.74 7.46 -15.35
C ALA A 484 -0.09 6.99 -14.14
N ASP A 485 0.42 7.24 -12.94
CA ASP A 485 -0.32 7.06 -11.69
C ASP A 485 -1.40 8.14 -11.52
N HIS A 486 -1.05 9.39 -11.79
CA HIS A 486 -1.89 10.59 -11.78
C HIS A 486 -1.24 11.74 -12.57
N ASP A 487 -1.94 12.87 -12.69
CA ASP A 487 -1.35 14.12 -13.21
C ASP A 487 -0.50 14.82 -12.15
N SER A 488 0.39 15.72 -12.57
CA SER A 488 1.08 16.63 -11.65
C SER A 488 0.09 17.59 -10.97
N LYS A 489 0.54 18.17 -9.85
CA LYS A 489 -0.16 19.15 -8.98
C LYS A 489 -1.53 19.64 -9.49
N VAL A 490 -2.58 19.23 -8.78
CA VAL A 490 -3.96 19.64 -9.08
C VAL A 490 -4.30 20.93 -8.33
N HIS A 491 -4.59 22.01 -9.07
CA HIS A 491 -5.04 23.30 -8.55
C HIS A 491 -6.25 23.80 -9.34
N GLY A 492 -7.18 24.51 -8.71
CA GLY A 492 -8.34 25.07 -9.39
C GLY A 492 -9.55 25.25 -8.48
N ALA A 493 -10.58 25.90 -9.01
CA ALA A 493 -11.85 26.12 -8.31
C ALA A 493 -12.88 25.00 -8.57
N ASP A 494 -12.63 24.12 -9.55
CA ASP A 494 -13.55 23.06 -9.92
C ASP A 494 -13.64 22.01 -8.81
N LEU A 495 -14.86 21.51 -8.56
CA LEU A 495 -15.11 20.48 -7.54
C LEU A 495 -14.39 19.17 -7.87
N VAL A 496 -14.27 18.84 -9.16
CA VAL A 496 -13.48 17.72 -9.68
C VAL A 496 -12.84 18.17 -11.01
N PRO A 497 -11.54 18.52 -11.03
CA PRO A 497 -10.89 19.06 -12.23
C PRO A 497 -10.50 17.94 -13.22
N LEU A 498 -11.42 17.52 -14.09
CA LEU A 498 -11.27 16.38 -15.02
C LEU A 498 -10.00 16.42 -15.86
N ARG A 499 -9.55 17.61 -16.28
CA ARG A 499 -8.30 17.76 -17.04
C ARG A 499 -7.10 17.19 -16.29
N HIS A 500 -7.08 17.33 -14.97
CA HIS A 500 -6.02 16.85 -14.08
C HIS A 500 -6.18 15.40 -13.63
N PHE A 501 -7.17 14.69 -14.17
CA PHE A 501 -7.27 13.24 -14.05
C PHE A 501 -6.91 12.54 -15.36
N HIS A 502 -6.82 13.27 -16.48
CA HIS A 502 -6.46 12.69 -17.77
C HIS A 502 -4.97 12.32 -17.79
N ILE A 503 -4.69 11.06 -18.09
CA ILE A 503 -3.34 10.48 -18.07
C ILE A 503 -3.03 9.76 -19.40
N PRO A 504 -1.75 9.70 -19.82
CA PRO A 504 -1.33 8.76 -20.85
C PRO A 504 -1.47 7.32 -20.33
N ALA A 505 -2.01 6.44 -21.16
CA ALA A 505 -2.01 5.01 -20.94
C ALA A 505 -1.96 4.28 -22.29
N PHE A 506 -1.01 3.37 -22.46
CA PHE A 506 -0.87 2.62 -23.70
C PHE A 506 -0.23 1.24 -23.50
N ILE A 507 -0.57 0.29 -24.37
CA ILE A 507 -0.12 -1.10 -24.32
C ILE A 507 0.66 -1.45 -25.58
N LEU A 508 1.81 -2.09 -25.43
CA LEU A 508 2.72 -2.47 -26.52
C LEU A 508 3.53 -3.74 -26.19
N GLY A 509 4.34 -4.19 -27.15
CA GLY A 509 5.12 -5.42 -27.06
C GLY A 509 4.35 -6.67 -27.51
N ALA A 510 5.06 -7.79 -27.64
CA ALA A 510 4.53 -9.02 -28.22
C ALA A 510 3.76 -8.77 -29.54
N ASP A 511 2.52 -9.25 -29.65
CA ASP A 511 1.68 -9.16 -30.85
C ASP A 511 0.70 -7.98 -30.84
N ILE A 512 0.86 -7.01 -29.92
CA ILE A 512 -0.05 -5.87 -29.80
C ILE A 512 0.05 -4.97 -31.03
N GLN A 513 -1.10 -4.74 -31.67
CA GLN A 513 -1.20 -3.89 -32.86
C GLN A 513 -1.48 -2.44 -32.49
N PRO A 514 -0.92 -1.45 -33.23
CA PRO A 514 -1.24 -0.06 -33.03
C PRO A 514 -2.74 0.22 -33.16
N ARG A 515 -3.31 0.94 -32.19
CA ARG A 515 -4.72 1.34 -32.17
C ARG A 515 -4.88 2.61 -31.35
N GLN A 516 -5.63 3.58 -31.87
CA GLN A 516 -6.10 4.72 -31.09
C GLN A 516 -7.48 4.40 -30.53
N ASP A 517 -7.63 4.45 -29.22
CA ASP A 517 -8.85 4.12 -28.50
C ASP A 517 -9.40 5.37 -27.82
N ASP A 518 -10.59 5.80 -28.25
CA ASP A 518 -11.27 7.02 -27.82
C ASP A 518 -12.42 6.76 -26.83
N ARG A 519 -12.55 5.52 -26.37
CA ARG A 519 -13.46 5.17 -25.28
C ARG A 519 -12.98 5.80 -23.99
N ILE A 520 -13.93 6.25 -23.16
CA ILE A 520 -13.60 6.74 -21.81
C ILE A 520 -13.29 5.53 -20.94
N ILE A 521 -12.09 5.51 -20.36
CA ILE A 521 -11.69 4.45 -19.45
C ILE A 521 -11.25 5.03 -18.11
N SER A 522 -11.47 4.27 -17.06
CA SER A 522 -10.89 4.51 -15.75
C SER A 522 -9.65 3.63 -15.61
N GLN A 523 -8.66 4.10 -14.87
CA GLN A 523 -7.41 3.37 -14.62
C GLN A 523 -7.62 1.92 -14.13
N ILE A 524 -8.72 1.64 -13.41
CA ILE A 524 -9.09 0.29 -12.93
C ILE A 524 -9.45 -0.71 -14.05
N ASP A 525 -9.69 -0.25 -15.28
CA ASP A 525 -10.01 -1.11 -16.43
C ASP A 525 -8.75 -1.81 -16.98
N LEU A 526 -7.58 -1.20 -16.79
CA LEU A 526 -6.31 -1.67 -17.35
C LEU A 526 -5.90 -3.06 -16.83
N PRO A 527 -5.97 -3.39 -15.52
CA PRO A 527 -5.64 -4.74 -15.03
C PRO A 527 -6.46 -5.86 -15.67
N THR A 528 -7.77 -5.67 -15.82
CA THR A 528 -8.68 -6.67 -16.42
C THR A 528 -8.36 -6.88 -17.90
N THR A 529 -8.06 -5.79 -18.61
CA THR A 529 -7.62 -5.82 -20.01
C THR A 529 -6.30 -6.58 -20.15
N LEU A 530 -5.34 -6.37 -19.23
CA LEU A 530 -4.06 -7.07 -19.26
C LEU A 530 -4.24 -8.57 -19.09
N LEU A 531 -5.04 -9.04 -18.12
CA LEU A 531 -5.34 -10.47 -17.95
C LEU A 531 -5.87 -11.11 -19.25
N SER A 532 -6.73 -10.39 -19.98
CA SER A 532 -7.25 -10.83 -21.27
C SER A 532 -6.15 -10.94 -22.32
N LEU A 533 -5.29 -9.93 -22.42
CA LEU A 533 -4.20 -9.88 -23.38
C LEU A 533 -3.11 -10.93 -23.14
N ILE A 534 -2.78 -11.24 -21.89
CA ILE A 534 -1.83 -12.31 -21.55
C ILE A 534 -2.48 -13.71 -21.53
N GLY A 535 -3.78 -13.81 -21.81
CA GLY A 535 -4.50 -15.07 -21.97
C GLY A 535 -4.80 -15.81 -20.67
N ILE A 536 -4.93 -15.10 -19.55
CA ILE A 536 -5.18 -15.69 -18.24
C ILE A 536 -6.67 -15.80 -17.98
N GLN A 537 -7.12 -17.03 -17.71
CA GLN A 537 -8.45 -17.32 -17.19
C GLN A 537 -8.36 -17.53 -15.68
N THR A 538 -9.01 -16.66 -14.90
CA THR A 538 -8.90 -16.69 -13.43
C THR A 538 -10.09 -16.01 -12.75
N PRO A 539 -10.55 -16.46 -11.58
CA PRO A 539 -11.55 -15.72 -10.82
C PRO A 539 -10.94 -14.47 -10.18
N HIS A 540 -11.64 -13.32 -10.25
CA HIS A 540 -11.23 -12.09 -9.57
C HIS A 540 -12.41 -11.18 -9.19
N PRO A 541 -12.26 -10.28 -8.21
CA PRO A 541 -13.31 -9.36 -7.77
C PRO A 541 -13.28 -7.98 -8.45
N MET A 542 -12.32 -7.71 -9.35
CA MET A 542 -12.17 -6.41 -10.02
C MET A 542 -13.46 -6.01 -10.76
N ILE A 543 -13.79 -4.72 -10.76
CA ILE A 543 -14.99 -4.18 -11.44
C ILE A 543 -14.65 -3.37 -12.70
N GLY A 544 -13.37 -3.40 -13.10
CA GLY A 544 -12.91 -2.82 -14.35
C GLY A 544 -13.44 -3.59 -15.56
N HIS A 545 -13.54 -2.91 -16.70
CA HIS A 545 -13.94 -3.55 -17.95
C HIS A 545 -12.74 -4.13 -18.69
N ASP A 546 -12.86 -5.36 -19.19
CA ASP A 546 -11.95 -5.89 -20.20
C ASP A 546 -12.16 -5.15 -21.53
N LEU A 547 -11.25 -4.22 -21.82
CA LEU A 547 -11.30 -3.33 -22.97
C LEU A 547 -11.07 -4.04 -24.30
N THR A 548 -10.65 -5.31 -24.30
CA THR A 548 -10.59 -6.13 -25.52
C THR A 548 -11.99 -6.46 -26.05
N ARG A 549 -13.00 -6.46 -25.18
CA ARG A 549 -14.38 -6.85 -25.50
C ARG A 549 -15.36 -5.68 -25.43
N SER A 550 -15.40 -4.99 -24.30
CA SER A 550 -16.42 -3.97 -24.00
C SER A 550 -15.81 -2.79 -23.25
N SER A 551 -16.58 -1.72 -23.09
CA SER A 551 -16.19 -0.58 -22.24
C SER A 551 -17.42 -0.03 -21.54
N GLY A 552 -17.24 0.45 -20.31
CA GLY A 552 -18.27 1.19 -19.59
C GLY A 552 -18.42 2.63 -20.05
N ASN A 553 -17.52 3.14 -20.91
CA ASN A 553 -17.45 4.55 -21.32
C ASN A 553 -17.58 5.52 -20.14
N ARG A 554 -16.83 5.21 -19.07
CA ARG A 554 -16.92 5.88 -17.77
C ARG A 554 -15.57 6.01 -17.08
N ALA A 555 -15.43 7.07 -16.29
CA ALA A 555 -14.29 7.33 -15.44
C ALA A 555 -14.73 7.68 -14.01
N MET A 556 -14.03 7.12 -13.03
CA MET A 556 -14.22 7.40 -11.61
C MET A 556 -13.02 8.18 -11.10
N MET A 557 -13.26 9.18 -10.25
CA MET A 557 -12.21 10.06 -9.77
C MET A 557 -12.51 10.59 -8.37
N GLN A 558 -11.53 10.53 -7.48
CA GLN A 558 -11.61 11.10 -6.13
C GLN A 558 -10.66 12.30 -6.03
N TYR A 559 -11.22 13.50 -5.88
CA TYR A 559 -10.47 14.74 -5.66
C TYR A 559 -10.72 15.26 -4.24
N GLY A 560 -9.73 15.06 -3.36
CA GLY A 560 -9.92 15.37 -1.94
C GLY A 560 -11.12 14.60 -1.39
N GLU A 561 -12.15 15.32 -0.96
CA GLU A 561 -13.39 14.74 -0.44
C GLU A 561 -14.51 14.64 -1.47
N ASN A 562 -14.29 15.09 -2.71
CA ASN A 562 -15.30 15.07 -3.77
C ASN A 562 -15.12 13.84 -4.65
N TYR A 563 -16.22 13.15 -4.94
CA TYR A 563 -16.24 12.02 -5.87
C TYR A 563 -16.86 12.44 -7.20
N GLY A 564 -16.16 12.18 -8.30
CA GLY A 564 -16.63 12.41 -9.66
C GLY A 564 -16.88 11.11 -10.40
N TYR A 565 -18.02 11.04 -11.08
CA TYR A 565 -18.39 9.95 -11.98
C TYR A 565 -18.72 10.52 -13.36
N LEU A 566 -17.80 10.37 -14.31
CA LEU A 566 -17.97 10.79 -15.70
C LEU A 566 -18.51 9.62 -16.52
N LYS A 567 -19.62 9.81 -17.23
CA LYS A 567 -20.17 8.85 -18.20
C LYS A 567 -20.61 9.59 -19.46
N GLY A 568 -19.99 9.27 -20.59
CA GLY A 568 -20.13 10.07 -21.80
C GLY A 568 -19.62 11.51 -21.61
N ASP A 569 -20.51 12.48 -21.70
CA ASP A 569 -20.26 13.91 -21.43
C ASP A 569 -20.81 14.36 -20.07
N THR A 570 -21.49 13.48 -19.33
CA THR A 570 -22.17 13.85 -18.09
C THR A 570 -21.32 13.47 -16.89
N LEU A 571 -21.09 14.45 -16.00
CA LEU A 571 -20.36 14.30 -14.75
C LEU A 571 -21.31 14.45 -13.57
N ILE A 572 -21.42 13.41 -12.74
CA ILE A 572 -22.00 13.51 -11.39
C ILE A 572 -20.87 13.84 -10.41
N VAL A 573 -21.10 14.81 -9.54
CA VAL A 573 -20.22 15.14 -8.42
C VAL A 573 -20.96 14.90 -7.10
N LEU A 574 -20.35 14.11 -6.22
CA LEU A 574 -20.81 13.89 -4.85
C LEU A 574 -19.88 14.67 -3.91
N GLU A 575 -20.47 15.63 -3.21
CA GLU A 575 -19.79 16.45 -2.21
C GLU A 575 -20.15 15.99 -0.79
N PRO A 576 -19.25 16.17 0.19
CA PRO A 576 -19.55 15.89 1.59
C PRO A 576 -20.77 16.63 2.13
N HIS A 577 -21.75 15.87 2.62
CA HIS A 577 -22.94 16.38 3.31
C HIS A 577 -23.75 17.39 2.47
N ARG A 578 -23.69 17.29 1.15
CA ARG A 578 -24.39 18.15 0.20
C ARG A 578 -25.20 17.32 -0.79
N PRO A 579 -26.29 17.88 -1.37
CA PRO A 579 -26.97 17.26 -2.48
C PRO A 579 -26.03 17.04 -3.67
N PRO A 580 -26.22 15.96 -4.47
CA PRO A 580 -25.41 15.70 -5.66
C PRO A 580 -25.61 16.79 -6.72
N SER A 581 -24.55 17.08 -7.47
CA SER A 581 -24.58 18.01 -8.60
C SER A 581 -24.25 17.30 -9.91
N GLN A 582 -24.80 17.80 -11.01
CA GLN A 582 -24.57 17.26 -12.36
C GLN A 582 -24.12 18.36 -13.30
N TYR A 583 -23.15 18.02 -14.17
CA TYR A 583 -22.60 18.89 -15.18
C TYR A 583 -22.48 18.17 -16.52
N VAL A 584 -22.69 18.89 -17.61
CA VAL A 584 -22.20 18.49 -18.94
C VAL A 584 -20.78 19.02 -19.10
N TYR A 585 -19.83 18.11 -19.28
CA TYR A 585 -18.42 18.38 -19.47
C TYR A 585 -18.08 18.51 -20.95
N SER A 586 -17.44 19.63 -21.32
CA SER A 586 -16.86 19.85 -22.64
C SER A 586 -15.37 20.15 -22.53
N VAL A 587 -14.56 19.45 -23.33
CA VAL A 587 -13.11 19.65 -23.42
C VAL A 587 -12.82 21.10 -23.88
N PRO A 588 -11.85 21.83 -23.29
CA PRO A 588 -10.81 21.37 -22.36
C PRO A 588 -11.11 21.58 -20.86
N GLY A 589 -12.35 21.87 -20.46
CA GLY A 589 -12.64 22.15 -19.04
C GLY A 589 -13.92 22.94 -18.75
N THR A 590 -14.90 22.96 -19.65
CA THR A 590 -16.16 23.69 -19.41
C THR A 590 -17.16 22.77 -18.72
N TYR A 591 -17.68 23.21 -17.57
CA TYR A 591 -18.71 22.53 -16.80
C TYR A 591 -20.02 23.32 -16.89
N THR A 592 -21.00 22.78 -17.60
CA THR A 592 -22.33 23.40 -17.70
C THR A 592 -23.28 22.69 -16.74
N PRO A 593 -23.83 23.35 -15.70
CA PRO A 593 -24.79 22.72 -14.80
C PRO A 593 -25.97 22.12 -15.57
N ALA A 594 -26.39 20.92 -15.18
CA ALA A 594 -27.52 20.23 -15.78
C ALA A 594 -28.46 19.65 -14.71
N PRO A 595 -29.74 19.42 -15.04
CA PRO A 595 -30.66 18.73 -14.13
C PRO A 595 -30.14 17.34 -13.77
N LEU A 596 -30.28 16.95 -12.50
CA LEU A 596 -29.81 15.66 -12.01
C LEU A 596 -30.61 14.49 -12.61
N ASP A 597 -29.92 13.58 -13.29
CA ASP A 597 -30.44 12.27 -13.65
C ASP A 597 -30.36 11.35 -12.42
N SER A 598 -31.53 10.92 -11.94
CA SER A 598 -31.63 10.10 -10.73
C SER A 598 -31.01 8.71 -10.90
N ALA A 599 -31.09 8.10 -12.09
CA ALA A 599 -30.53 6.78 -12.34
C ALA A 599 -29.00 6.85 -12.42
N LEU A 600 -28.47 7.88 -13.07
CA LEU A 600 -27.02 8.11 -13.13
C LEU A 600 -26.44 8.50 -11.76
N HIS A 601 -27.20 9.25 -10.95
CA HIS A 601 -26.84 9.53 -9.57
C HIS A 601 -26.74 8.25 -8.71
N GLU A 602 -27.73 7.34 -8.79
CA GLU A 602 -27.68 6.07 -8.05
C GLU A 602 -26.48 5.21 -8.48
N GLU A 603 -26.16 5.20 -9.77
CA GLU A 603 -24.96 4.54 -10.31
C GLU A 603 -23.67 5.16 -9.74
N ALA A 604 -23.54 6.48 -9.77
CA ALA A 604 -22.39 7.20 -9.22
C ALA A 604 -22.23 6.97 -7.71
N LEU A 605 -23.33 7.03 -6.94
CA LEU A 605 -23.34 6.78 -5.51
C LEU A 605 -22.96 5.33 -5.21
N SER A 606 -23.47 4.36 -5.98
CA SER A 606 -23.09 2.96 -5.82
C SER A 606 -21.57 2.76 -6.00
N HIS A 607 -20.98 3.37 -7.04
CA HIS A 607 -19.53 3.31 -7.26
C HIS A 607 -18.70 4.00 -6.16
N ALA A 608 -19.22 5.08 -5.56
CA ALA A 608 -18.55 5.76 -4.44
C ALA A 608 -18.61 4.96 -3.13
N LEU A 609 -19.69 4.20 -2.90
CA LEU A 609 -19.92 3.42 -1.68
C LEU A 609 -19.27 2.04 -1.70
N TRP A 610 -19.28 1.38 -2.88
CA TRP A 610 -18.86 -0.01 -3.02
C TRP A 610 -17.47 -0.32 -2.46
N PRO A 611 -16.38 0.43 -2.77
CA PRO A 611 -15.06 0.11 -2.22
C PRO A 611 -15.03 0.12 -0.69
N ALA A 612 -15.79 1.00 -0.02
CA ALA A 612 -15.85 1.02 1.44
C ALA A 612 -16.53 -0.24 2.01
N TYR A 613 -17.58 -0.74 1.36
CA TYR A 613 -18.23 -1.99 1.76
C TYR A 613 -17.35 -3.20 1.49
N ALA A 614 -16.79 -3.30 0.28
CA ALA A 614 -15.92 -4.40 -0.11
C ALA A 614 -14.68 -4.49 0.79
N TYR A 615 -14.09 -3.34 1.15
CA TYR A 615 -12.98 -3.26 2.10
C TYR A 615 -13.39 -3.69 3.51
N LYS A 616 -14.45 -3.10 4.07
CA LYS A 616 -14.88 -3.33 5.45
C LYS A 616 -15.24 -4.79 5.70
N ASN A 617 -15.86 -5.44 4.73
CA ASN A 617 -16.33 -6.81 4.83
C ASN A 617 -15.32 -7.84 4.27
N ARG A 618 -14.14 -7.38 3.83
CA ARG A 618 -13.08 -8.23 3.24
C ARG A 618 -13.54 -9.01 1.99
N GLU A 619 -14.43 -8.40 1.22
CA GLU A 619 -15.04 -8.95 0.01
C GLU A 619 -14.20 -8.63 -1.25
N TYR A 620 -12.98 -8.10 -1.11
CA TYR A 620 -12.08 -7.82 -2.24
C TYR A 620 -10.83 -8.72 -2.19
N THR A 621 -11.05 -10.01 -2.37
CA THR A 621 -10.02 -11.05 -2.24
C THR A 621 -10.26 -12.25 -3.17
N LEU A 622 -9.38 -13.25 -3.12
CA LEU A 622 -9.56 -14.54 -3.81
C LEU A 622 -10.23 -15.57 -2.88
N PRO A 623 -10.99 -16.54 -3.42
CA PRO A 623 -11.75 -17.50 -2.60
C PRO A 623 -10.93 -18.24 -1.54
N HIS A 624 -9.74 -18.72 -1.91
CA HIS A 624 -8.84 -19.44 -0.99
C HIS A 624 -8.16 -18.56 0.08
N LEU A 625 -8.25 -17.23 -0.04
CA LEU A 625 -7.73 -16.26 0.94
C LEU A 625 -8.85 -15.62 1.78
N TYR A 626 -10.11 -15.90 1.45
CA TYR A 626 -11.24 -15.37 2.18
C TYR A 626 -11.31 -16.03 3.56
N SER A 627 -11.41 -15.21 4.59
CA SER A 627 -11.64 -15.63 5.97
C SER A 627 -12.79 -14.78 6.51
N PRO A 628 -13.97 -15.38 6.74
CA PRO A 628 -15.19 -14.67 7.13
C PRO A 628 -15.09 -13.98 8.50
#